data_AF-A0A3D5ZG83-F1
#
_entry.id   AF-A0A3D5ZG83-F1
#
_cell.length_a   1.000
_cell.length_b   1.000
_cell.length_c   1.000
_cell.angle_alpha   90.00
_cell.angle_beta   90.00
_cell.angle_gamma   90.00
#
_symmetry.space_group_name_H-M   'P 1'
#
loop_
_entity.id
_entity.type
_entity.pdbx_description
1 polymer ?
#
loop_
_entity_poly.entity_id
_entity_poly.type
_entity_poly.pdbx_seq_one_letter_code
_entity_poly.pdbx_strand_id
1 'polypeptide(L)'
;TEQIDALEVMGINSLNYLVFPKIIAMLLYPFIITISMFLGIIGGLLAMQLTGVPSEAYIEGIQSDFNGYHVTYSYVKTLVFSFVLATVPAFHGYHLKGGALDVGKASTQSFYWTSIIIIIINYIITQLLLA
;
A
#
# COMPACT_ATOMS: atom_id res chain seq x y z
N THR A 1 12.26 -17.82 -17.38
CA THR A 1 13.73 -18.00 -17.28
C THR A 1 14.01 -18.85 -16.06
N GLU A 2 14.99 -19.75 -16.13
CA GLU A 2 15.32 -20.70 -15.04
C GLU A 2 16.13 -20.05 -13.89
N GLN A 3 15.91 -18.76 -13.63
CA GLN A 3 16.67 -18.03 -12.59
C GLN A 3 16.31 -18.51 -11.18
N ILE A 4 15.05 -18.92 -10.97
CA ILE A 4 14.60 -19.49 -9.69
C ILE A 4 15.22 -20.89 -9.51
N ASP A 5 15.17 -21.74 -10.54
CA ASP A 5 15.79 -23.07 -10.50
C ASP A 5 17.31 -22.98 -10.31
N ALA A 6 17.98 -22.00 -10.93
CA ALA A 6 19.42 -21.77 -10.72
C ALA A 6 19.76 -21.40 -9.27
N LEU A 7 18.92 -20.61 -8.59
CA LEU A 7 19.08 -20.29 -7.17
C LEU A 7 18.92 -21.54 -6.30
N GLU A 8 17.95 -22.40 -6.62
CA GLU A 8 17.72 -23.66 -5.89
C GLU A 8 18.86 -24.66 -6.09
N VAL A 9 19.43 -24.74 -7.31
CA VAL A 9 20.61 -25.57 -7.60
C VAL A 9 21.86 -25.05 -6.87
N MET A 10 21.95 -23.75 -6.60
CA MET A 10 23.00 -23.15 -5.76
C MET A 10 22.76 -23.37 -4.26
N GLY A 11 21.70 -24.10 -3.86
CA GLY A 11 21.36 -24.37 -2.47
C GLY A 11 20.75 -23.17 -1.73
N ILE A 12 20.36 -22.11 -2.46
CA ILE A 12 19.75 -20.92 -1.89
C ILE A 12 18.22 -21.11 -1.89
N ASN A 13 17.58 -20.87 -0.75
CA ASN A 13 16.13 -20.86 -0.66
C ASN A 13 15.58 -19.64 -1.43
N SER A 14 15.12 -19.89 -2.65
CA SER A 14 14.61 -18.92 -3.61
C SER A 14 13.43 -18.10 -3.04
N LEU A 15 12.53 -18.76 -2.30
CA LEU A 15 11.37 -18.12 -1.68
C LEU A 15 11.82 -17.11 -0.61
N ASN A 16 12.70 -17.49 0.29
CA ASN A 16 13.18 -16.57 1.33
C ASN A 16 13.98 -15.42 0.71
N TYR A 17 14.84 -15.69 -0.29
CA TYR A 17 15.65 -14.66 -0.94
C TYR A 17 14.81 -13.61 -1.69
N LEU A 18 13.68 -14.01 -2.29
CA LEU A 18 12.82 -13.12 -3.07
C LEU A 18 11.69 -12.46 -2.26
N VAL A 19 11.18 -13.13 -1.22
CA VAL A 19 10.03 -12.66 -0.42
C VAL A 19 10.48 -11.84 0.79
N PHE A 20 11.59 -12.21 1.44
CA PHE A 20 12.07 -11.53 2.65
C PHE A 20 12.33 -10.03 2.46
N PRO A 21 12.98 -9.56 1.37
CA PRO A 21 13.15 -8.12 1.14
C PRO A 21 11.82 -7.38 1.02
N LYS A 22 10.77 -8.03 0.52
CA LYS A 22 9.43 -7.43 0.37
C LYS A 22 8.72 -7.27 1.70
N ILE A 23 8.92 -8.21 2.63
CA ILE A 23 8.41 -8.10 4.00
C ILE A 23 9.10 -6.94 4.74
N ILE A 24 10.43 -6.78 4.56
CA ILE A 24 11.14 -5.62 5.10
C ILE A 24 10.60 -4.32 4.51
N ALA A 25 10.30 -4.29 3.21
CA ALA A 25 9.70 -3.12 2.57
C ALA A 25 8.33 -2.74 3.14
N MET A 26 7.57 -3.68 3.73
CA MET A 26 6.32 -3.37 4.43
C MET A 26 6.52 -2.41 5.61
N LEU A 27 7.68 -2.47 6.29
CA LEU A 27 8.00 -1.60 7.43
C LEU A 27 8.12 -0.11 7.05
N LEU A 28 8.27 0.21 5.75
CA LEU A 28 8.36 1.58 5.27
C LEU A 28 6.98 2.23 5.03
N TYR A 29 5.91 1.43 4.91
CA TYR A 29 4.56 1.95 4.64
C TYR A 29 4.01 2.91 5.70
N PRO A 30 4.26 2.72 7.01
CA PRO A 30 3.89 3.69 8.04
C PRO A 30 4.52 5.08 7.83
N PHE A 31 5.74 5.17 7.28
CA PHE A 31 6.34 6.47 6.99
C PHE A 31 5.70 7.14 5.76
N ILE A 32 5.36 6.34 4.75
CA ILE A 32 4.72 6.83 3.53
C ILE A 32 3.34 7.40 3.83
N ILE A 33 2.54 6.75 4.69
CA ILE A 33 1.20 7.27 5.03
C ILE A 33 1.28 8.58 5.80
N THR A 34 2.27 8.75 6.69
CA THR A 34 2.49 10.01 7.42
C THR A 34 2.78 11.16 6.47
N ILE A 35 3.68 10.92 5.49
CA ILE A 35 3.99 11.90 4.46
C ILE A 35 2.75 12.23 3.63
N SER A 36 1.96 11.21 3.27
CA SER A 36 0.72 11.41 2.51
C SER A 36 -0.33 12.21 3.27
N MET A 37 -0.50 11.99 4.58
CA MET A 37 -1.41 12.77 5.42
C MET A 37 -0.96 14.23 5.50
N PHE A 38 0.34 14.47 5.70
CA PHE A 38 0.90 15.82 5.77
C PHE A 38 0.75 16.58 4.44
N LEU A 39 1.07 15.92 3.32
CA LEU A 39 0.85 16.47 1.98
C LEU A 39 -0.64 16.75 1.70
N GLY A 40 -1.55 15.92 2.22
CA GLY A 40 -2.99 16.14 2.12
C GLY A 40 -3.44 17.44 2.78
N ILE A 41 -2.93 17.72 4.00
CA ILE A 41 -3.24 18.96 4.73
C ILE A 41 -2.68 20.19 4.00
N ILE A 42 -1.42 20.11 3.53
CA ILE A 42 -0.80 21.21 2.76
C ILE A 42 -1.54 21.44 1.43
N GLY A 43 -1.90 20.36 0.73
CA GLY A 43 -2.64 20.44 -0.52
C GLY A 43 -4.01 21.10 -0.33
N GLY A 44 -4.71 20.78 0.75
CA GLY A 44 -5.95 21.45 1.12
C GLY A 44 -5.75 22.94 1.43
N LEU A 45 -4.71 23.29 2.18
CA LEU A 45 -4.39 24.69 2.48
C LEU A 45 -4.10 25.51 1.21
N LEU A 46 -3.33 24.95 0.26
CA LEU A 46 -3.08 25.59 -1.03
C LEU A 46 -4.37 25.75 -1.85
N ALA A 47 -5.26 24.75 -1.85
CA ALA A 47 -6.54 24.84 -2.54
C ALA A 47 -7.45 25.95 -1.97
N MET A 48 -7.42 26.15 -0.65
CA MET A 48 -8.17 27.22 0.02
C MET A 48 -7.62 28.61 -0.34
N GLN A 49 -6.30 28.75 -0.45
CA GLN A 49 -5.68 30.00 -0.92
C GLN A 49 -6.08 30.34 -2.36
N LEU A 50 -6.13 29.33 -3.25
CA LEU A 50 -6.54 29.53 -4.65
C LEU A 50 -8.03 29.91 -4.79
N THR A 51 -8.87 29.46 -3.85
CA THR A 51 -10.32 29.74 -3.86
C THR A 51 -10.70 31.00 -3.07
N GLY A 52 -9.73 31.67 -2.45
CA GLY A 52 -9.93 32.93 -1.72
C GLY A 52 -10.58 32.76 -0.35
N VAL A 53 -10.62 31.55 0.21
CA VAL A 53 -11.16 31.28 1.54
C VAL A 53 -10.08 31.54 2.61
N PRO A 54 -10.40 32.16 3.76
CA PRO A 54 -9.43 32.40 4.82
C PRO A 54 -8.76 31.10 5.28
N SER A 55 -7.42 31.09 5.31
CA SER A 55 -6.65 29.93 5.78
C SER A 55 -6.89 29.63 7.26
N GLU A 56 -7.26 30.64 8.05
CA GLU A 56 -7.62 30.50 9.47
C GLU A 56 -8.86 29.61 9.63
N ALA A 57 -9.91 29.85 8.84
CA ALA A 57 -11.13 29.06 8.88
C ALA A 57 -10.90 27.59 8.51
N TYR A 58 -9.94 27.31 7.62
CA TYR A 58 -9.55 25.93 7.27
C TYR A 58 -8.86 25.22 8.44
N ILE A 59 -7.93 25.90 9.12
CA ILE A 59 -7.18 25.33 10.24
C ILE A 59 -8.11 25.08 11.43
N GLU A 60 -8.99 26.04 11.75
CA GLU A 60 -9.99 25.90 12.82
C GLU A 60 -10.95 24.73 12.55
N GLY A 61 -11.45 24.60 11.32
CA GLY A 61 -12.35 23.51 10.93
C GLY A 61 -11.69 22.13 11.02
N ILE A 62 -10.41 22.01 10.64
CA ILE A 62 -9.67 20.75 10.82
C ILE A 62 -9.51 20.43 12.30
N GLN A 63 -9.19 21.42 13.13
CA GLN A 63 -8.98 21.20 14.57
C GLN A 63 -10.28 20.84 15.30
N SER A 64 -11.42 21.41 14.91
CA SER A 64 -12.71 21.11 15.56
C SER A 64 -13.21 19.70 15.28
N ASP A 65 -13.02 19.21 14.05
CA ASP A 65 -13.46 17.86 13.64
C ASP A 65 -12.38 16.80 13.84
N PHE A 66 -11.20 17.17 14.36
CA PHE A 66 -10.10 16.24 14.52
C PHE A 66 -10.38 15.21 15.60
N ASN A 67 -10.52 13.95 15.19
CA ASN A 67 -10.52 12.81 16.07
C ASN A 67 -9.25 11.98 15.88
N GLY A 68 -8.44 11.87 16.94
CA GLY A 68 -7.20 11.10 16.95
C GLY A 68 -7.38 9.61 16.60
N TYR A 69 -8.59 9.06 16.79
CA TYR A 69 -8.92 7.70 16.37
C TYR A 69 -8.72 7.49 14.86
N HIS A 70 -8.99 8.51 14.03
CA HIS A 70 -8.81 8.42 12.57
C HIS A 70 -7.33 8.20 12.18
N VAL A 71 -6.40 8.71 12.98
CA VAL A 71 -4.96 8.51 12.77
C VAL A 71 -4.60 7.05 13.04
N THR A 72 -4.97 6.52 14.21
CA THR A 72 -4.72 5.11 14.55
C THR A 72 -5.38 4.15 13.57
N TYR A 73 -6.64 4.43 13.19
CA TYR A 73 -7.37 3.69 12.15
C TYR A 73 -6.59 3.65 10.83
N SER A 74 -6.06 4.80 10.39
CA SER A 74 -5.30 4.90 9.14
C SER A 74 -4.02 4.06 9.18
N TYR A 75 -3.27 4.09 10.28
CA TYR A 75 -2.07 3.25 10.43
C TYR A 75 -2.38 1.76 10.40
N VAL A 76 -3.41 1.31 11.14
CA VAL A 76 -3.81 -0.11 11.15
C VAL A 76 -4.21 -0.55 9.74
N LYS A 77 -5.00 0.26 9.04
CA LYS A 77 -5.44 -0.03 7.66
C LYS A 77 -4.26 -0.11 6.69
N THR A 78 -3.31 0.82 6.78
CA THR A 78 -2.09 0.81 5.96
C THR A 78 -1.22 -0.43 6.21
N LEU A 79 -1.08 -0.88 7.46
CA LEU A 79 -0.34 -2.10 7.77
C LEU A 79 -0.96 -3.32 7.09
N VAL A 80 -2.28 -3.48 7.16
CA VAL A 80 -2.96 -4.60 6.47
C VAL A 80 -2.80 -4.51 4.96
N PHE A 81 -2.93 -3.31 4.37
CA PHE A 81 -2.71 -3.13 2.93
C PHE A 81 -1.27 -3.42 2.50
N SER A 82 -0.27 -3.02 3.31
CA SER A 82 1.13 -3.32 3.02
C SER A 82 1.40 -4.82 2.95
N PHE A 83 0.72 -5.61 3.79
CA PHE A 83 0.81 -7.06 3.78
C PHE A 83 0.31 -7.66 2.46
N VAL A 84 -0.87 -7.21 2.01
CA VAL A 84 -1.47 -7.63 0.73
C VAL A 84 -0.57 -7.23 -0.44
N LEU A 85 -0.04 -6.01 -0.42
CA LEU A 85 0.82 -5.46 -1.48
C LEU A 85 2.15 -6.19 -1.63
N ALA A 86 2.69 -6.80 -0.58
CA ALA A 86 3.91 -7.59 -0.70
C ALA A 86 3.66 -9.08 -0.96
N THR A 87 2.52 -9.63 -0.53
CA THR A 87 2.20 -11.06 -0.72
C THR A 87 1.62 -11.38 -2.11
N VAL A 88 0.61 -10.66 -2.57
CA VAL A 88 -0.10 -10.98 -3.83
C VAL A 88 0.83 -10.86 -5.05
N PRO A 89 1.63 -9.77 -5.20
CA PRO A 89 2.57 -9.67 -6.32
C PRO A 89 3.77 -10.62 -6.21
N ALA A 90 4.17 -10.98 -4.98
CA ALA A 90 5.19 -12.01 -4.81
C ALA A 90 4.69 -13.38 -5.27
N PHE A 91 3.44 -13.73 -4.97
CA PHE A 91 2.84 -14.98 -5.40
C PHE A 91 2.77 -15.09 -6.93
N HIS A 92 2.23 -14.08 -7.60
CA HIS A 92 2.14 -14.07 -9.07
C HIS A 92 3.51 -13.99 -9.74
N GLY A 93 4.48 -13.28 -9.14
CA GLY A 93 5.85 -13.21 -9.64
C GLY A 93 6.62 -14.52 -9.48
N TYR A 94 6.39 -15.27 -8.40
CA TYR A 94 7.09 -16.53 -8.12
C TYR A 94 6.58 -17.70 -8.96
N HIS A 95 5.27 -17.77 -9.19
CA HIS A 95 4.65 -18.88 -9.96
C HIS A 95 4.66 -18.64 -11.48
N LEU A 96 5.18 -17.49 -11.93
CA LEU A 96 5.33 -17.22 -13.35
C LEU A 96 6.37 -18.17 -13.97
N LYS A 97 5.95 -18.92 -14.99
CA LYS A 97 6.86 -19.65 -15.89
C LYS A 97 6.61 -19.17 -17.31
N GLY A 98 7.58 -18.45 -17.90
CA GLY A 98 7.41 -17.91 -19.25
C GLY A 98 8.52 -16.96 -19.70
N GLY A 99 8.32 -16.38 -20.89
CA GLY A 99 9.20 -15.38 -21.50
C GLY A 99 8.84 -13.95 -21.09
N ALA A 100 9.51 -12.96 -21.69
CA ALA A 100 9.30 -11.54 -21.37
C ALA A 100 7.83 -11.08 -21.54
N LEU A 101 7.11 -11.64 -22.50
CA LEU A 101 5.69 -11.32 -22.73
C LEU A 101 4.79 -11.80 -21.58
N ASP A 102 5.10 -12.95 -20.98
CA ASP A 102 4.31 -13.53 -19.90
C ASP A 102 4.55 -12.80 -18.57
N VAL A 103 5.74 -12.22 -18.38
CA VAL A 103 6.05 -11.33 -17.26
C VAL A 103 5.11 -10.12 -17.25
N GLY A 104 4.92 -9.48 -18.42
CA GLY A 104 4.01 -8.34 -18.56
C GLY A 104 2.58 -8.71 -18.21
N LYS A 105 2.07 -9.82 -18.77
CA LYS A 105 0.72 -10.32 -18.50
C LYS A 105 0.51 -10.66 -17.02
N ALA A 106 1.46 -11.33 -16.39
CA ALA A 106 1.37 -11.68 -14.97
C ALA A 106 1.43 -10.45 -14.06
N SER A 107 2.21 -9.43 -14.42
CA SER A 107 2.21 -8.14 -13.71
C SER A 107 0.83 -7.48 -13.73
N THR A 108 0.17 -7.45 -14.90
CA THR A 108 -1.18 -6.90 -15.00
C THR A 108 -2.20 -7.74 -14.23
N GLN A 109 -2.13 -9.08 -14.32
CA GLN A 109 -3.01 -9.98 -13.55
C GLN A 109 -2.82 -9.80 -12.04
N SER A 110 -1.58 -9.71 -11.59
CA SER A 110 -1.24 -9.42 -10.19
C SER A 110 -1.86 -8.11 -9.74
N PHE A 111 -1.79 -7.06 -10.56
CA PHE A 111 -2.37 -5.75 -10.23
C PHE A 111 -3.89 -5.82 -10.10
N TYR A 112 -4.59 -6.52 -11.01
CA TYR A 112 -6.04 -6.70 -10.92
C TYR A 112 -6.44 -7.41 -9.62
N TRP A 113 -5.81 -8.54 -9.32
CA TRP A 113 -6.10 -9.29 -8.08
C TRP A 113 -5.79 -8.48 -6.82
N THR A 114 -4.65 -7.80 -6.80
CA THR A 114 -4.25 -6.94 -5.67
C THR A 114 -5.29 -5.84 -5.44
N SER A 115 -5.77 -5.19 -6.52
CA SER A 115 -6.75 -4.11 -6.42
C SER A 115 -8.10 -4.60 -5.87
N ILE A 116 -8.59 -5.75 -6.36
CA ILE A 116 -9.85 -6.33 -5.89
C ILE A 116 -9.76 -6.70 -4.40
N ILE A 117 -8.67 -7.36 -3.98
CA ILE A 117 -8.45 -7.76 -2.59
C ILE A 117 -8.38 -6.53 -1.69
N ILE A 118 -7.65 -5.47 -2.09
CA ILE A 118 -7.57 -4.23 -1.33
C ILE A 118 -8.96 -3.59 -1.16
N ILE A 119 -9.79 -3.57 -2.21
CA ILE A 119 -11.14 -2.99 -2.12
C ILE A 119 -12.01 -3.78 -1.12
N ILE A 120 -11.98 -5.11 -1.18
CA ILE A 120 -12.76 -5.96 -0.26
C ILE A 120 -12.29 -5.76 1.18
N ILE A 121 -10.97 -5.80 1.42
CA ILE A 121 -10.41 -5.58 2.76
C ILE A 121 -10.70 -4.16 3.24
N ASN A 122 -10.67 -3.16 2.36
CA ASN A 122 -11.03 -1.79 2.69
C ASN A 122 -12.45 -1.71 3.25
N TYR A 123 -13.41 -2.34 2.58
CA TYR A 123 -14.80 -2.41 3.03
C TYR A 123 -14.91 -3.07 4.42
N ILE A 124 -14.31 -4.24 4.58
CA ILE A 124 -14.34 -5.01 5.85
C ILE A 124 -13.72 -4.20 7.00
N ILE A 125 -12.53 -3.64 6.81
CA ILE A 125 -11.83 -2.85 7.83
C ILE A 125 -12.64 -1.62 8.22
N THR A 126 -13.22 -0.93 7.23
CA THR A 126 -14.03 0.27 7.47
C THR A 126 -15.28 -0.09 8.26
N GLN A 127 -15.97 -1.17 7.89
CA GLN A 127 -17.16 -1.63 8.61
C GLN A 127 -16.83 -2.14 10.02
N LEU A 128 -15.63 -2.65 10.27
CA LEU A 128 -15.28 -3.17 11.60
C LEU A 128 -14.79 -2.09 12.57
N LEU A 129 -14.10 -1.06 12.06
CA LEU A 129 -13.47 -0.03 12.89
C LEU A 129 -14.29 1.28 12.98
N LEU A 130 -15.14 1.58 12.00
CA LEU A 130 -15.90 2.83 11.94
C LEU A 130 -17.42 2.63 11.98
N ALA A 131 -17.92 1.39 12.04
CA ALA A 131 -19.35 1.12 12.26
C ALA A 131 -19.72 1.13 13.75
#